data_AF-A0A4Y2M5U0-F1
#
_entry.id   AF-A0A4Y2M5U0-F1
#
_cell.length_a   1.000
_cell.length_b   1.000
_cell.length_c   1.000
_cell.angle_alpha   90.00
_cell.angle_beta   90.00
_cell.angle_gamma   90.00
#
_symmetry.space_group_name_H-M   'P 1'
#
loop_
_entity.id
_entity.type
_entity.pdbx_description
1 polymer ?
#
loop_
_entity_poly.entity_id
_entity_poly.type
_entity_poly.pdbx_seq_one_letter_code
_entity_poly.pdbx_strand_id
1 'polypeptide(L)'
;MARKSEKALSRKKFTVKLSEDLLAPWMKKRLNVPTLPRSTGTIIRELLKLDLNIQPPEQSDSKKRKICAFCPYNLRRMTRNFCQTCSRAMCGEHHANMCKDCFENK
;
A
#
# COMPACT_ATOMS: atom_id res chain seq x y z
N MET A 1 -51.24 -8.43 13.67
CA MET A 1 -50.67 -7.61 12.58
C MET A 1 -49.50 -8.37 11.94
N ALA A 2 -49.75 -9.14 10.88
CA ALA A 2 -48.71 -9.88 10.19
C ALA A 2 -47.87 -8.91 9.35
N ARG A 3 -46.59 -8.74 9.71
CA ARG A 3 -45.68 -7.87 8.97
C ARG A 3 -45.33 -8.51 7.63
N LYS A 4 -45.55 -7.73 6.58
CA LYS A 4 -45.24 -7.86 5.15
C LYS A 4 -44.18 -8.93 4.81
N SER A 5 -44.57 -9.80 3.88
CA SER A 5 -43.83 -10.91 3.24
C SER A 5 -42.37 -10.57 2.88
N GLU A 6 -41.43 -10.83 3.79
CA GLU A 6 -40.06 -11.17 3.41
C GLU A 6 -39.95 -12.69 3.31
N LYS A 7 -39.42 -13.19 2.19
CA LYS A 7 -39.18 -14.62 2.03
C LYS A 7 -38.18 -15.06 3.09
N ALA A 8 -38.57 -16.02 3.93
CA ALA A 8 -37.69 -16.60 4.92
C ALA A 8 -36.39 -17.09 4.26
N LEU A 9 -35.24 -16.76 4.87
CA LEU A 9 -33.94 -17.21 4.40
C LEU A 9 -33.89 -18.75 4.42
N SER A 10 -33.27 -19.34 3.40
CA SER A 10 -32.89 -20.75 3.43
C SER A 10 -31.99 -21.02 4.64
N ARG A 11 -32.18 -22.17 5.30
CA ARG A 11 -31.36 -22.60 6.45
C ARG A 11 -29.87 -22.44 6.19
N LYS A 12 -29.39 -22.79 4.99
CA LYS A 12 -27.97 -22.63 4.59
C LYS A 12 -27.52 -21.17 4.67
N LYS A 13 -28.31 -20.25 4.08
CA LYS A 13 -28.00 -18.80 4.11
C LYS A 13 -28.06 -18.24 5.51
N PHE A 14 -29.01 -18.71 6.31
CA PHE A 14 -29.13 -18.33 7.72
C PHE A 14 -27.89 -18.75 8.52
N THR A 15 -27.43 -20.00 8.40
CA THR A 15 -26.25 -20.49 9.13
C THR A 15 -24.99 -19.73 8.73
N VAL A 16 -24.81 -19.42 7.45
CA VAL A 16 -23.67 -18.60 6.98
C VAL A 16 -23.73 -17.22 7.64
N LYS A 17 -24.86 -16.53 7.57
CA LYS A 17 -25.03 -15.21 8.19
C LYS A 17 -24.80 -15.25 9.70
N LEU A 18 -25.35 -16.25 10.39
CA LEU A 18 -25.14 -16.44 11.82
C LEU A 18 -23.67 -16.61 12.16
N SER A 19 -22.93 -17.40 11.37
CA SER A 19 -21.50 -17.58 11.59
C SER A 19 -20.70 -16.29 11.38
N GLU A 20 -21.05 -15.50 10.37
CA GLU A 20 -20.44 -14.18 10.12
C GLU A 20 -20.70 -13.23 11.29
N ASP A 21 -21.95 -13.15 11.76
CA ASP A 21 -22.37 -12.28 12.86
C ASP A 21 -21.65 -12.64 14.17
N LEU A 22 -21.48 -13.93 14.47
CA LEU A 22 -20.76 -14.40 15.66
C LEU A 22 -19.26 -14.12 15.60
N LEU A 23 -18.64 -14.23 14.42
CA LEU A 23 -17.21 -14.06 14.24
C LEU A 23 -16.79 -12.60 14.06
N ALA A 24 -17.69 -11.73 13.59
CA ALA A 24 -17.42 -10.31 13.34
C ALA A 24 -16.70 -9.55 14.47
N PRO A 25 -17.13 -9.61 15.75
CA PRO A 25 -16.44 -8.89 16.83
C PRO A 25 -15.02 -9.40 17.07
N TRP A 26 -14.80 -10.71 16.92
CA TRP A 26 -13.48 -11.34 17.08
C TRP A 26 -12.55 -10.97 15.94
N MET A 27 -13.04 -10.99 14.71
CA MET A 27 -12.32 -10.56 13.51
C MET A 27 -11.86 -9.10 13.62
N LYS A 28 -12.73 -8.20 14.10
CA LYS A 28 -12.38 -6.79 14.34
C LYS A 28 -11.30 -6.62 15.40
N LYS A 29 -11.39 -7.32 16.53
CA LYS A 29 -10.36 -7.29 17.58
C LYS A 29 -9.01 -7.78 17.06
N ARG A 30 -9.01 -8.85 16.27
CA ARG A 30 -7.80 -9.47 15.73
C ARG A 30 -7.07 -8.56 14.73
N LEU A 31 -7.77 -7.70 14.00
CA LEU A 31 -7.15 -6.71 13.10
C LEU A 31 -6.26 -5.69 13.82
N ASN A 32 -6.48 -5.45 15.11
CA ASN A 32 -5.68 -4.53 15.90
C ASN A 32 -4.35 -5.14 16.38
N VAL A 33 -4.12 -6.44 16.14
CA VAL A 33 -2.89 -7.12 16.57
C VAL A 33 -1.76 -6.78 15.59
N PRO A 34 -0.68 -6.12 16.02
CA PRO A 34 0.38 -5.64 15.12
C PRO A 34 1.20 -6.77 14.49
N THR A 35 1.23 -7.95 15.13
CA THR A 35 1.93 -9.15 14.64
C THR A 35 1.09 -10.01 13.71
N LEU A 36 -0.14 -9.60 13.37
CA LEU A 36 -1.01 -10.37 12.48
C LEU A 36 -0.39 -10.43 11.06
N PRO A 37 -0.24 -11.63 10.48
CA PRO A 37 0.24 -11.75 9.10
C PRO A 37 -0.64 -10.99 8.12
N ARG A 38 -0.01 -10.32 7.14
CA ARG A 38 -0.72 -9.52 6.13
C ARG A 38 -1.80 -10.33 5.40
N SER A 39 -1.49 -11.54 4.95
CA SER A 39 -2.43 -12.41 4.24
C SER A 39 -3.70 -12.67 5.05
N THR A 40 -3.56 -13.00 6.33
CA THR A 40 -4.69 -13.18 7.25
C THR A 40 -5.46 -11.89 7.46
N GLY A 41 -4.75 -10.76 7.62
CA GLY A 41 -5.37 -9.44 7.75
C GLY A 41 -6.20 -9.04 6.52
N THR A 42 -5.73 -9.37 5.30
CA THR A 42 -6.47 -9.10 4.05
C THR A 42 -7.76 -9.91 4.00
N ILE A 43 -7.71 -11.21 4.28
CA ILE A 43 -8.89 -12.09 4.30
C ILE A 43 -9.93 -11.60 5.31
N ILE A 44 -9.50 -11.20 6.51
CA ILE A 44 -10.41 -10.70 7.54
C ILE A 44 -11.10 -9.39 7.10
N ARG A 45 -10.38 -8.47 6.46
CA ARG A 45 -10.96 -7.21 5.95
C ARG A 45 -11.97 -7.48 4.84
N GLU A 46 -11.67 -8.40 3.94
CA GLU A 46 -12.58 -8.84 2.87
C GLU A 46 -13.87 -9.45 3.43
N LEU A 47 -13.76 -10.37 4.41
CA LEU A 47 -14.91 -10.97 5.09
C LEU A 47 -15.77 -9.92 5.81
N LEU A 48 -15.15 -8.91 6.43
CA LEU A 48 -15.84 -7.82 7.10
C LEU A 48 -16.36 -6.73 6.15
N LYS A 49 -16.11 -6.84 4.85
CA LYS A 49 -16.43 -5.81 3.83
C LYS A 49 -15.92 -4.43 4.22
N LEU A 50 -14.78 -4.38 4.91
CA LEU A 50 -14.06 -3.15 5.20
C LEU A 50 -13.23 -2.85 3.97
N ASP A 51 -13.80 -2.08 3.04
CA ASP A 51 -13.25 -1.81 1.71
C ASP A 51 -11.71 -1.72 1.69
N LEU A 52 -11.13 -2.52 0.78
CA LEU A 52 -9.71 -2.62 0.52
C LEU A 52 -9.21 -1.37 -0.21
N ASN A 53 -9.16 -0.23 0.48
CA ASN A 53 -8.28 0.87 0.07
C ASN A 53 -6.88 0.71 0.67
N ILE A 54 -6.46 -0.54 0.87
CA ILE A 54 -5.04 -0.85 0.92
C ILE A 54 -4.63 -0.86 -0.54
N GLN A 55 -4.39 0.33 -1.10
CA GLN A 55 -3.45 0.39 -2.19
C GLN A 55 -2.25 -0.43 -1.72
N PRO A 56 -1.79 -1.44 -2.48
CA PRO A 56 -0.48 -1.98 -2.23
C PRO A 56 0.42 -0.75 -2.04
N PRO A 57 1.29 -0.67 -1.01
CA PRO A 57 2.39 0.28 -1.16
C PRO A 57 2.92 -0.05 -2.54
N GLU A 58 2.86 0.90 -3.47
CA GLU A 58 3.42 0.72 -4.80
C GLU A 58 4.70 -0.03 -4.52
N GLN A 59 4.85 -1.23 -5.09
CA GLN A 59 6.18 -1.79 -5.18
C GLN A 59 6.91 -0.68 -5.89
N SER A 60 7.58 0.17 -5.11
CA SER A 60 8.44 1.19 -5.65
C SER A 60 9.49 0.30 -6.24
N ASP A 61 9.28 -0.06 -7.51
CA ASP A 61 10.21 -0.78 -8.36
C ASP A 61 11.52 -0.15 -7.98
N SER A 62 12.32 -0.86 -7.18
CA SER A 62 13.36 -0.23 -6.36
C SER A 62 14.17 0.63 -7.31
N LYS A 63 13.96 1.96 -7.31
CA LYS A 63 14.05 2.78 -8.53
C LYS A 63 15.28 2.34 -9.31
N LYS A 64 15.06 1.70 -10.48
CA LYS A 64 16.15 1.06 -11.25
C LYS A 64 17.30 2.06 -11.29
N ARG A 65 18.49 1.61 -10.87
CA ARG A 65 19.66 2.48 -10.76
C ARG A 65 19.87 3.17 -12.11
N LYS A 66 19.94 4.50 -12.11
CA LYS A 66 20.23 5.30 -13.31
C LYS A 66 21.64 5.87 -13.21
N ILE A 67 22.22 6.27 -14.34
CA ILE A 67 23.52 6.95 -14.37
C ILE A 67 23.32 8.39 -13.91
N CYS A 68 24.26 8.92 -13.12
CA CYS A 68 24.26 10.31 -12.70
C CYS A 68 24.35 11.25 -13.91
N ALA A 69 23.48 12.26 -13.96
CA ALA A 69 23.42 13.23 -15.05
C ALA A 69 24.53 14.31 -14.99
N PHE A 70 25.20 14.46 -13.84
CA PHE A 70 26.18 15.51 -13.58
C PHE A 70 27.62 15.00 -13.63
N CYS A 71 27.82 13.69 -13.57
CA CYS A 71 29.13 13.11 -13.80
C CYS A 71 29.45 13.09 -15.30
N PRO A 72 30.73 13.23 -15.68
CA PRO A 72 31.13 12.98 -17.06
C PRO A 72 30.78 11.53 -17.46
N TYR A 73 30.35 11.36 -18.71
CA TYR A 73 29.73 10.13 -19.20
C TYR A 73 30.64 8.90 -19.08
N ASN A 74 31.96 9.09 -19.19
CA ASN A 74 32.98 8.05 -19.04
C ASN A 74 32.97 7.36 -17.67
N LEU A 75 32.56 8.05 -16.59
CA LEU A 75 32.53 7.47 -15.25
C LEU A 75 31.31 6.58 -14.99
N ARG A 76 30.21 6.74 -15.76
CA ARG A 76 28.95 5.97 -15.68
C ARG A 76 28.46 5.69 -14.25
N ARG A 77 28.60 6.65 -13.32
CA ARG A 77 28.28 6.44 -11.90
C ARG A 77 26.80 6.15 -11.71
N MET A 78 26.50 4.94 -11.25
CA MET A 78 25.13 4.49 -10.98
C MET A 78 24.61 5.01 -9.65
N THR A 79 23.36 5.46 -9.61
CA THR A 79 22.72 6.02 -8.42
C THR A 79 21.25 5.63 -8.33
N ARG A 80 20.74 5.61 -7.09
CA ARG A 80 19.30 5.53 -6.78
C ARG A 80 18.73 6.88 -6.35
N ASN A 81 19.58 7.89 -6.19
CA ASN A 81 19.18 9.19 -5.68
C ASN A 81 18.73 10.08 -6.84
N PHE A 82 17.65 10.80 -6.61
CA PHE A 82 17.02 11.69 -7.57
C PHE A 82 16.82 13.06 -6.92
N CYS A 83 16.94 14.12 -7.72
CA CYS A 83 16.64 15.47 -7.27
C CYS A 83 15.15 15.58 -6.92
N GLN A 84 14.82 16.15 -5.77
CA GLN A 84 13.42 16.36 -5.38
C GLN A 84 12.70 17.34 -6.32
N THR A 85 13.40 18.34 -6.86
CA THR A 85 12.81 19.39 -7.69
C THR A 85 12.72 18.98 -9.17
N CYS A 86 13.79 18.42 -9.74
CA CYS A 86 13.88 18.14 -11.18
C CYS A 86 13.91 16.65 -11.54
N SER A 87 13.90 15.75 -10.55
CA SER A 87 13.92 14.28 -10.73
C SER A 87 15.08 13.72 -11.56
N ARG A 88 16.17 14.47 -11.75
CA ARG A 88 17.41 13.98 -12.38
C ARG A 88 18.19 13.08 -11.43
N ALA A 89 18.82 12.04 -11.96
CA ALA A 89 19.61 11.09 -11.19
C ALA A 89 20.97 11.70 -10.78
N MET A 90 21.32 11.62 -9.50
CA MET A 90 22.52 12.26 -8.92
C MET A 90 23.31 11.29 -8.05
N CYS A 91 24.63 11.23 -8.23
CA CYS A 91 25.50 10.49 -7.30
C CYS A 91 25.61 11.26 -5.97
N GLY A 92 26.14 10.61 -4.92
CA GLY A 92 26.29 11.23 -3.60
C GLY A 92 27.15 12.50 -3.60
N GLU A 93 28.09 12.63 -4.54
CA GLU A 93 28.92 13.83 -4.69
C GLU A 93 28.17 15.02 -5.32
N HIS A 94 27.14 14.77 -6.13
CA HIS A 94 26.37 15.80 -6.84
C HIS A 94 25.10 16.23 -6.11
N HIS A 95 25.12 16.13 -4.78
CA HIS A 95 24.07 16.42 -3.80
C HIS A 95 22.87 15.44 -3.86
N ALA A 96 22.50 14.90 -2.70
CA ALA A 96 21.61 13.74 -2.59
C ALA A 96 20.11 14.07 -2.62
N ASN A 97 19.72 15.29 -2.24
CA ASN A 97 18.31 15.71 -2.14
C ASN A 97 17.89 16.74 -3.20
N MET A 98 18.82 17.54 -3.73
CA MET A 98 18.54 18.66 -4.64
C MET A 98 19.71 18.94 -5.58
N CYS A 99 19.50 19.27 -6.85
CA CYS A 99 20.63 19.49 -7.76
C CYS A 99 21.28 20.87 -7.56
N LYS A 100 22.56 21.05 -7.94
CA LYS A 100 23.21 22.38 -7.91
C LYS A 100 22.43 23.39 -8.75
N ASP A 101 22.03 23.02 -9.96
CA ASP A 101 21.19 23.86 -10.83
C ASP A 101 19.87 24.26 -10.18
N CYS A 102 19.34 23.39 -9.30
CA CYS A 102 18.07 23.58 -8.61
C CYS A 102 18.23 24.44 -7.35
N PHE A 103 19.44 24.49 -6.79
CA PHE A 103 19.80 25.34 -5.66
C PHE A 103 20.08 26.77 -6.13
N GLU A 104 20.74 26.92 -7.28
CA GLU A 104 21.10 28.24 -7.86
C GLU A 104 19.92 28.96 -8.53
N ASN A 105 18.90 28.23 -9.02
CA ASN A 105 17.67 28.81 -9.59
C ASN A 105 16.55 29.03 -8.53
N LYS A 106 16.93 29.33 -7.29
CA LYS A 106 16.01 29.66 -6.21
C LYS A 106 16.13 31.14 -5.86
#